data_AF-A0AAX4HH60-F1
#
_entry.id   AF-A0AAX4HH60-F1
#
_cell.length_a   1.000
_cell.length_b   1.000
_cell.length_c   1.000
_cell.angle_alpha   90.00
_cell.angle_beta   90.00
_cell.angle_gamma   90.00
#
_symmetry.space_group_name_H-M   'P 1'
#
loop_
_entity.id
_entity.type
_entity.pdbx_description
1 polymer ?
#
loop_
_entity_poly.entity_id
_entity_poly.type
_entity_poly.pdbx_seq_one_letter_code
_entity_poly.pdbx_strand_id
1 'polypeptide(L)'
;MDSLNFAANTPRVLNQCLALLDQPARPTATFSVPLTPKKYENHPDIQFFSSIKKKHHFEYHKLKKNSTRDAWLDKSTVPMIHSGKSTSFDPYSRADLLHRISTFNALNWSIPPSSDLNESGTVLPSTLNELFCALNGWACEPISRNNNFSNHLKCSVCEVQLILRFNSVDEASYGKFLFDMEDIVRLNDNLKVSYLSEIRHGAHSQSCPWKSLSCSLQGIYYMTPYVSATNATLVTEYLLCLKNLIDNLPALENMGAFCQTLVPSGTSELDEHFVRVSKMWFLDRFYTDTKENFAAVLDFVCPPWIYKVAALGWKLSLQSHQEDTVLLMTCDCCNQRLFVEQHMAEGVVHSHKPWCMHMSYMGQMSFYEYFYRLIALLEKSIGPHGEYLVDQELSFDMDPLTNNRKRRESFDINDGLDRLTKLRKMYFVS
;
A
#
# COMPACT_ATOMS: atom_id res chain seq x y z
N MET A 1 11.98 42.21 -58.65
CA MET A 1 13.18 41.66 -58.00
C MET A 1 12.78 40.36 -57.36
N ASP A 2 13.41 39.30 -57.82
CA ASP A 2 13.00 37.90 -57.74
C ASP A 2 13.09 37.30 -56.33
N SER A 3 12.00 36.68 -55.87
CA SER A 3 11.98 35.76 -54.71
C SER A 3 11.86 34.29 -55.13
N LEU A 4 12.11 33.98 -56.42
CA LEU A 4 12.20 32.63 -56.95
C LEU A 4 13.65 32.15 -56.91
N ASN A 5 14.16 31.80 -55.73
CA ASN A 5 15.31 30.88 -55.64
C ASN A 5 15.57 30.22 -54.26
N PHE A 6 14.62 30.27 -53.32
CA PHE A 6 14.76 29.51 -52.05
C PHE A 6 14.11 28.11 -52.05
N ALA A 7 13.39 27.74 -53.12
CA ALA A 7 12.58 26.52 -53.17
C ALA A 7 13.29 25.27 -53.70
N ALA A 8 14.58 25.36 -54.10
CA ALA A 8 15.28 24.22 -54.68
C ALA A 8 15.81 23.21 -53.64
N ASN A 9 15.97 23.61 -52.36
CA ASN A 9 16.57 22.78 -51.31
C ASN A 9 15.68 22.58 -50.07
N THR A 10 14.39 22.92 -50.13
CA THR A 10 13.49 22.71 -49.00
C THR A 10 13.09 21.22 -48.93
N PRO A 11 13.33 20.53 -47.80
CA PRO A 11 12.96 19.12 -47.63
C PRO A 11 11.49 18.88 -47.96
N ARG A 12 11.19 17.81 -48.72
CA ARG A 12 9.82 17.44 -49.17
C ARG A 12 8.77 17.48 -48.06
N VAL A 13 9.16 17.16 -46.83
CA VAL A 13 8.31 17.17 -45.63
C VAL A 13 7.82 18.59 -45.29
N LEU A 14 8.67 19.61 -45.41
CA LEU A 14 8.30 21.00 -45.12
C LEU A 14 7.34 21.56 -46.16
N ASN A 15 7.48 21.19 -47.44
CA ASN A 15 6.51 21.54 -48.47
C ASN A 15 5.16 20.84 -48.25
N GLN A 16 5.15 19.61 -47.73
CA GLN A 16 3.91 18.92 -47.33
C GLN A 16 3.26 19.59 -46.11
N CYS A 17 4.04 20.06 -45.13
CA CYS A 17 3.52 20.77 -43.97
C CYS A 17 2.95 22.15 -44.34
N LEU A 18 3.59 22.89 -45.25
CA LEU A 18 3.06 24.16 -45.75
C LEU A 18 1.77 23.94 -46.56
N ALA A 19 1.71 22.89 -47.38
CA ALA A 19 0.50 22.51 -48.09
C ALA A 19 -0.65 22.02 -47.18
N LEU A 20 -0.38 21.64 -45.93
CA LEU A 20 -1.39 21.32 -44.91
C LEU A 20 -1.89 22.57 -44.17
N LEU A 21 -1.06 23.62 -44.08
CA LEU A 21 -1.42 24.90 -43.46
C LEU A 21 -2.26 25.79 -44.39
N ASP A 22 -2.07 25.66 -45.71
CA ASP A 22 -2.87 26.37 -46.72
C ASP A 22 -4.22 25.68 -47.02
N GLN A 23 -4.56 24.57 -46.35
CA GLN A 23 -5.87 23.94 -46.50
C GLN A 23 -6.93 24.71 -45.69
N PRO A 24 -8.07 25.09 -46.30
CA PRO A 24 -9.17 25.71 -45.58
C PRO A 24 -9.69 24.75 -44.50
N ALA A 25 -9.87 25.28 -43.28
CA ALA A 25 -10.18 24.52 -42.07
C ALA A 25 -11.36 23.55 -42.30
N ARG A 26 -11.07 22.24 -42.28
CA ARG A 26 -12.11 21.21 -42.24
C ARG A 26 -12.82 21.24 -40.88
N PRO A 27 -14.16 21.06 -40.85
CA PRO A 27 -14.89 20.99 -39.59
C PRO A 27 -14.34 19.85 -38.74
N THR A 28 -13.89 20.19 -37.53
CA THR A 28 -13.41 19.28 -36.50
C THR A 28 -14.43 18.18 -36.24
N ALA A 29 -14.08 16.93 -36.52
CA ALA A 29 -14.75 15.79 -35.93
C ALA A 29 -14.56 15.88 -34.41
N THR A 30 -15.64 16.18 -33.70
CA THR A 30 -15.70 16.10 -32.24
C THR A 30 -15.59 14.62 -31.85
N PHE A 31 -14.38 14.18 -31.51
CA PHE A 31 -14.22 12.97 -30.72
C PHE A 31 -14.75 13.26 -29.31
N SER A 32 -16.03 12.97 -29.09
CA SER A 32 -16.60 12.93 -27.75
C SER A 32 -15.99 11.74 -27.01
N VAL A 33 -15.39 12.03 -25.85
CA VAL A 33 -15.03 11.02 -24.86
C VAL A 33 -16.28 10.17 -24.57
N PRO A 34 -16.18 8.83 -24.44
CA PRO A 34 -17.34 8.01 -24.12
C PRO A 34 -17.96 8.52 -22.81
N LEU A 35 -19.19 9.03 -22.89
CA LEU A 35 -19.98 9.42 -21.74
C LEU A 35 -20.22 8.17 -20.88
N THR A 36 -19.93 8.28 -19.59
CA THR A 36 -20.37 7.29 -18.60
C THR A 36 -21.88 7.06 -18.80
N PRO A 37 -22.35 5.82 -18.98
CA PRO A 37 -23.77 5.57 -19.18
C PRO A 37 -24.56 6.18 -18.00
N LYS A 38 -25.60 6.97 -18.27
CA LYS A 38 -26.40 7.72 -17.26
C LYS A 38 -26.84 6.88 -16.05
N LYS A 39 -26.98 5.56 -16.23
CA LYS A 39 -27.31 4.60 -15.16
C LYS A 39 -26.28 4.57 -14.03
N TYR A 40 -25.02 4.93 -14.28
CA TYR A 40 -23.94 4.83 -13.32
C TYR A 40 -23.38 6.19 -12.88
N GLU A 41 -23.97 7.30 -13.32
CA GLU A 41 -23.56 8.67 -12.96
C GLU A 41 -23.74 8.95 -11.45
N ASN A 42 -24.69 8.24 -10.83
CA ASN A 42 -24.95 8.28 -9.39
C ASN A 42 -24.29 7.13 -8.62
N HIS A 43 -23.47 6.30 -9.27
CA HIS A 43 -22.77 5.22 -8.59
C HIS A 43 -21.67 5.81 -7.70
N PRO A 44 -21.65 5.52 -6.39
CA PRO A 44 -20.71 6.13 -5.45
C PRO A 44 -19.26 5.94 -5.89
N ASP A 45 -18.90 4.79 -6.47
CA ASP A 45 -17.55 4.54 -7.00
C ASP A 45 -17.20 5.41 -8.21
N ILE A 46 -18.14 5.65 -9.14
CA ILE A 46 -17.87 6.50 -10.30
C ILE A 46 -17.71 7.94 -9.89
N GLN A 47 -18.49 8.40 -8.91
CA GLN A 47 -18.34 9.73 -8.34
C GLN A 47 -17.01 9.86 -7.59
N PHE A 48 -16.63 8.85 -6.81
CA PHE A 48 -15.38 8.77 -6.08
C PHE A 48 -14.16 8.74 -7.02
N PHE A 49 -14.09 7.81 -7.97
CA PHE A 49 -12.99 7.75 -8.93
C PHE A 49 -12.97 8.95 -9.88
N SER A 50 -14.12 9.51 -10.27
CA SER A 50 -14.18 10.77 -11.01
C SER A 50 -13.61 11.92 -10.18
N SER A 51 -13.91 11.99 -8.88
CA SER A 51 -13.38 13.04 -7.99
C SER A 51 -11.89 12.87 -7.69
N ILE A 52 -11.40 11.65 -7.38
CA ILE A 52 -9.97 11.37 -7.17
C ILE A 52 -9.18 11.60 -8.45
N LYS A 53 -9.67 11.10 -9.59
CA LYS A 53 -9.05 11.34 -10.89
C LYS A 53 -9.05 12.84 -11.19
N LYS A 54 -10.16 13.57 -11.05
CA LYS A 54 -10.17 15.03 -11.24
C LYS A 54 -9.19 15.76 -10.31
N LYS A 55 -9.05 15.31 -9.05
CA LYS A 55 -8.20 15.95 -8.04
C LYS A 55 -6.70 15.69 -8.24
N HIS A 56 -6.30 14.48 -8.61
CA HIS A 56 -4.88 14.07 -8.60
C HIS A 56 -4.31 13.73 -9.99
N HIS A 57 -5.14 13.50 -11.00
CA HIS A 57 -4.69 13.15 -12.37
C HIS A 57 -3.96 14.31 -13.06
N PHE A 58 -4.44 15.54 -12.85
CA PHE A 58 -3.84 16.73 -13.46
C PHE A 58 -2.43 17.00 -12.92
N GLU A 59 -2.25 16.92 -11.59
CA GLU A 59 -0.95 17.11 -10.94
C GLU A 59 0.05 16.03 -11.34
N TYR A 60 -0.39 14.77 -11.38
CA TYR A 60 0.43 13.64 -11.83
C TYR A 60 0.94 13.81 -13.27
N HIS A 61 0.07 14.15 -14.24
CA HIS A 61 0.49 14.36 -15.63
C HIS A 61 1.30 15.63 -15.85
N LYS A 62 1.05 16.69 -15.07
CA LYS A 62 1.84 17.92 -15.09
C LYS A 62 3.28 17.65 -14.67
N LEU A 63 3.48 16.88 -13.60
CA LEU A 63 4.82 16.53 -13.08
C LEU A 63 5.57 15.56 -14.01
N LYS A 64 4.88 14.57 -14.60
CA LYS A 64 5.49 13.67 -15.60
C LYS A 64 5.95 14.41 -16.87
N LYS A 65 5.19 15.40 -17.33
CA LYS A 65 5.56 16.26 -18.48
C LYS A 65 6.69 17.23 -18.15
N ASN A 66 6.84 17.65 -16.90
CA ASN A 66 7.93 18.53 -16.47
C ASN A 66 9.23 17.75 -16.27
N SER A 67 9.17 16.57 -15.64
CA SER A 67 10.32 15.68 -15.46
C SER A 67 10.96 15.23 -16.78
N THR A 68 10.17 15.11 -17.84
CA THR A 68 10.67 14.80 -19.20
C THR A 68 11.20 16.01 -19.95
N ARG A 69 10.82 17.24 -19.56
CA ARG A 69 11.28 18.49 -20.17
C ARG A 69 12.63 18.95 -19.62
N ASP A 70 12.85 18.78 -18.31
CA ASP A 70 14.10 19.18 -17.66
C ASP A 70 15.27 18.23 -17.97
N ALA A 71 14.98 17.00 -18.42
CA ALA A 71 15.99 16.01 -18.82
C ALA A 71 16.67 16.31 -20.18
N TRP A 72 16.18 17.30 -20.95
CA TRP A 72 16.68 17.60 -22.30
C TRP A 72 17.57 18.85 -22.38
N LEU A 73 17.72 19.62 -21.30
CA LEU A 73 18.39 20.94 -21.34
C LEU A 73 19.70 21.04 -20.57
N ASP A 74 20.15 19.98 -19.88
CA ASP A 74 21.43 20.02 -19.17
C ASP A 74 22.29 18.78 -19.46
N LYS A 75 22.81 18.71 -20.70
CA LYS A 75 23.87 17.78 -21.09
C LYS A 75 25.18 18.55 -21.26
N SER A 76 25.76 19.04 -20.17
CA SER A 76 27.18 19.38 -20.18
C SER A 76 27.79 19.39 -18.78
N THR A 77 27.83 18.24 -18.09
CA THR A 77 28.94 17.79 -17.23
C THR A 77 28.64 16.40 -16.63
N VAL A 78 29.61 15.48 -16.74
CA VAL A 78 29.62 14.10 -16.22
C VAL A 78 30.74 14.07 -15.17
N PRO A 79 30.63 13.39 -14.00
CA PRO A 79 30.83 11.93 -13.87
C PRO A 79 29.77 11.22 -13.00
N MET A 80 29.16 10.11 -13.45
CA MET A 80 29.64 8.72 -13.44
C MET A 80 29.21 7.95 -12.15
N ILE A 81 28.63 6.76 -12.39
CA ILE A 81 28.49 5.55 -11.54
C ILE A 81 27.41 5.52 -10.41
N HIS A 82 26.32 4.76 -10.62
CA HIS A 82 26.03 3.43 -10.03
C HIS A 82 24.55 3.01 -10.21
N SER A 83 24.34 1.74 -10.62
CA SER A 83 23.15 0.89 -10.41
C SER A 83 21.77 1.51 -10.73
N GLY A 84 21.20 1.31 -11.90
CA GLY A 84 20.79 -0.03 -12.33
C GLY A 84 19.45 -0.51 -11.74
N LYS A 85 18.48 0.39 -11.55
CA LYS A 85 17.02 0.17 -11.71
C LYS A 85 16.35 1.52 -11.48
N SER A 86 15.84 2.16 -12.52
CA SER A 86 14.90 3.26 -12.35
C SER A 86 13.66 2.68 -11.66
N THR A 87 13.62 2.75 -10.33
CA THR A 87 12.39 2.55 -9.59
C THR A 87 11.43 3.61 -10.11
N SER A 88 10.43 3.20 -10.89
CA SER A 88 9.43 4.12 -11.37
C SER A 88 8.76 4.72 -10.13
N PHE A 89 8.94 6.02 -9.92
CA PHE A 89 8.32 6.71 -8.81
C PHE A 89 6.80 6.55 -8.88
N ASP A 90 6.24 5.72 -7.99
CA ASP A 90 4.81 5.54 -7.81
C ASP A 90 4.43 5.80 -6.35
N PRO A 91 4.00 7.02 -6.01
CA PRO A 91 3.64 7.38 -4.63
C PRO A 91 2.27 6.83 -4.21
N TYR A 92 1.57 6.12 -5.10
CA TYR A 92 0.28 5.48 -4.81
C TYR A 92 0.40 3.95 -4.72
N SER A 93 1.60 3.42 -4.96
CA SER A 93 1.88 1.99 -4.82
C SER A 93 1.83 1.58 -3.35
N ARG A 94 0.82 0.80 -2.98
CA ARG A 94 0.71 0.18 -1.64
C ARG A 94 1.92 -0.70 -1.34
N ALA A 95 2.40 -1.46 -2.32
CA ALA A 95 3.59 -2.29 -2.16
C ALA A 95 4.82 -1.46 -1.79
N ASP A 96 5.04 -0.32 -2.44
CA ASP A 96 6.18 0.54 -2.14
C ASP A 96 6.04 1.25 -0.79
N LEU A 97 4.81 1.64 -0.40
CA LEU A 97 4.55 2.15 0.95
C LEU A 97 4.88 1.11 2.02
N LEU A 98 4.33 -0.11 1.88
CA LEU A 98 4.56 -1.21 2.83
C LEU A 98 6.04 -1.57 2.89
N HIS A 99 6.74 -1.55 1.75
CA HIS A 99 8.18 -1.74 1.71
C HIS A 99 8.91 -0.69 2.57
N ARG A 100 8.61 0.60 2.37
CA ARG A 100 9.20 1.67 3.20
C ARG A 100 8.87 1.49 4.69
N ILE A 101 7.62 1.23 5.04
CA ILE A 101 7.20 0.99 6.44
C ILE A 101 7.96 -0.19 7.05
N SER A 102 8.22 -1.26 6.28
CA SER A 102 8.89 -2.47 6.78
C SER A 102 10.34 -2.24 7.24
N THR A 103 10.98 -1.16 6.76
CA THR A 103 12.35 -0.80 7.12
C THR A 103 12.49 -0.28 8.55
N PHE A 104 11.39 0.16 9.16
CA PHE A 104 11.36 0.61 10.54
C PHE A 104 11.23 -0.59 11.49
N ASN A 105 12.10 -0.67 12.49
CA ASN A 105 12.17 -1.74 13.47
C ASN A 105 12.60 -1.20 14.85
N ALA A 106 12.46 -2.02 15.89
CA ALA A 106 12.75 -1.61 17.27
C ALA A 106 14.22 -1.23 17.52
N LEU A 107 15.15 -1.66 16.65
CA LEU A 107 16.56 -1.34 16.78
C LEU A 107 16.89 -0.01 16.12
N ASN A 108 16.35 0.25 14.93
CA ASN A 108 16.68 1.45 14.15
C ASN A 108 15.67 2.60 14.30
N TRP A 109 14.53 2.39 14.94
CA TRP A 109 13.49 3.41 15.10
C TRP A 109 13.04 3.52 16.56
N SER A 110 13.18 4.71 17.14
CA SER A 110 12.74 5.03 18.49
C SER A 110 12.42 6.53 18.61
N ILE A 111 11.17 6.84 18.93
CA ILE A 111 10.69 8.20 19.17
C ILE A 111 10.35 8.33 20.66
N PRO A 112 10.92 9.33 21.38
CA PRO A 112 10.58 9.53 22.79
C PRO A 112 9.08 9.77 22.98
N PRO A 113 8.49 9.35 24.11
CA PRO A 113 7.10 9.66 24.43
C PRO A 113 6.86 11.18 24.40
N SER A 114 5.65 11.60 24.06
CA SER A 114 5.23 13.01 24.15
C SER A 114 4.66 13.30 25.53
N SER A 115 4.64 14.57 25.94
CA SER A 115 3.84 14.95 27.10
C SER A 115 2.36 14.77 26.78
N ASP A 116 1.65 13.98 27.58
CA ASP A 116 0.19 13.79 27.46
C ASP A 116 -0.61 15.05 27.84
N LEU A 117 0.09 16.12 28.27
CA LEU A 117 -0.47 17.31 28.88
C LEU A 117 -0.16 18.55 28.05
N ASN A 118 -0.86 18.72 26.93
CA ASN A 118 -1.14 20.07 26.46
C ASN A 118 -2.37 20.57 27.21
N GLU A 119 -2.24 21.66 27.97
CA GLU A 119 -3.32 22.37 28.69
C GLU A 119 -4.52 22.75 27.81
N SER A 120 -4.40 22.60 26.48
CA SER A 120 -5.45 22.84 25.49
C SER A 120 -6.34 21.62 25.19
N GLY A 121 -6.15 20.47 25.86
CA GLY A 121 -6.99 19.28 25.66
C GLY A 121 -6.93 18.69 24.25
N THR A 122 -6.00 19.16 23.41
CA THR A 122 -5.76 18.62 22.08
C THR A 122 -4.62 17.63 22.18
N VAL A 123 -4.99 16.35 22.31
CA VAL A 123 -4.10 15.22 22.06
C VAL A 123 -3.60 15.40 20.63
N LEU A 124 -2.36 15.87 20.48
CA LEU A 124 -1.65 15.69 19.22
C LEU A 124 -1.42 14.18 19.15
N PRO A 125 -2.11 13.42 18.28
CA PRO A 125 -1.66 12.05 18.02
C PRO A 125 -0.18 12.16 17.67
N SER A 126 0.65 11.23 18.15
CA SER A 126 2.07 11.16 17.84
C SER A 126 2.26 11.06 16.31
N THR A 127 2.22 12.22 15.67
CA THR A 127 2.13 12.38 14.22
C THR A 127 3.44 11.98 13.56
N LEU A 128 4.55 12.10 14.30
CA LEU A 128 5.84 11.57 13.92
C LEU A 128 5.90 10.08 14.25
N ASN A 129 5.62 9.26 13.25
CA ASN A 129 5.68 7.82 13.31
C ASN A 129 6.20 7.24 11.98
N GLU A 130 6.35 5.92 11.91
CA GLU A 130 6.89 5.23 10.74
C GLU A 130 6.04 5.49 9.50
N LEU A 131 4.72 5.51 9.68
CA LEU A 131 3.77 5.74 8.60
C LEU A 131 3.92 7.14 8.01
N PHE A 132 4.02 8.16 8.86
CA PHE A 132 4.23 9.53 8.39
C PHE A 132 5.51 9.65 7.58
N CYS A 133 6.61 9.06 8.06
CA CYS A 133 7.88 9.06 7.34
C CYS A 133 7.74 8.34 5.99
N ALA A 134 7.14 7.15 5.98
CA ALA A 134 6.96 6.34 4.78
C ALA A 134 6.00 6.97 3.74
N LEU A 135 4.96 7.68 4.19
CA LEU A 135 4.05 8.43 3.31
C LEU A 135 4.75 9.61 2.62
N ASN A 136 5.81 10.14 3.21
CA ASN A 136 6.63 11.20 2.63
C ASN A 136 7.91 10.62 1.97
N GLY A 137 7.92 9.33 1.65
CA GLY A 137 8.98 8.73 0.84
C GLY A 137 10.24 8.29 1.59
N TRP A 138 10.23 8.32 2.91
CA TRP A 138 11.37 7.93 3.74
C TRP A 138 11.33 6.44 4.12
N ALA A 139 12.47 5.79 4.01
CA ALA A 139 12.76 4.49 4.60
C ALA A 139 13.77 4.66 5.73
N CYS A 140 13.78 3.78 6.72
CA CYS A 140 14.75 3.79 7.81
C CYS A 140 15.92 2.86 7.50
N GLU A 141 17.13 3.40 7.53
CA GLU A 141 18.35 2.63 7.30
C GLU A 141 18.59 1.63 8.45
N PRO A 142 19.04 0.40 8.15
CA PRO A 142 19.38 -0.57 9.19
C PRO A 142 20.61 -0.11 9.97
N ILE A 143 20.65 -0.45 11.25
CA ILE A 143 21.87 -0.34 12.04
C ILE A 143 22.87 -1.39 11.53
N SER A 144 24.09 -0.95 11.26
CA SER A 144 25.17 -1.80 10.75
C SER A 144 26.51 -1.29 11.27
N ARG A 145 27.61 -2.03 11.02
CA ARG A 145 28.97 -1.58 11.40
C ARG A 145 29.33 -0.18 10.89
N ASN A 146 28.73 0.24 9.77
CA ASN A 146 28.96 1.54 9.14
C ASN A 146 27.85 2.56 9.47
N ASN A 147 26.79 2.17 10.17
CA ASN A 147 25.68 3.03 10.56
C ASN A 147 25.22 2.68 11.97
N ASN A 148 25.67 3.46 12.96
CA ASN A 148 25.30 3.27 14.35
C ASN A 148 24.20 4.25 14.81
N PHE A 149 23.53 4.92 13.87
CA PHE A 149 22.49 5.89 14.19
C PHE A 149 21.10 5.23 14.17
N SER A 150 20.34 5.42 15.25
CA SER A 150 18.89 5.25 15.22
C SER A 150 18.24 6.43 14.50
N ASN A 151 17.00 6.21 14.04
CA ASN A 151 16.18 7.17 13.30
C ASN A 151 16.89 7.77 12.07
N HIS A 152 17.74 6.97 11.43
CA HIS A 152 18.38 7.34 10.18
C HIS A 152 17.42 7.07 9.03
N LEU A 153 16.92 8.14 8.42
CA LEU A 153 16.00 8.11 7.31
C LEU A 153 16.73 8.36 5.99
N LYS A 154 16.35 7.62 4.96
CA LYS A 154 16.81 7.80 3.58
C LYS A 154 15.63 7.91 2.64
N CYS A 155 15.63 8.92 1.78
CA CYS A 155 14.57 9.08 0.79
C CYS A 155 14.70 8.04 -0.33
N SER A 156 13.64 7.29 -0.58
CA SER A 156 13.54 6.25 -1.63
C SER A 156 13.66 6.74 -3.08
N VAL A 157 13.79 8.06 -3.31
CA VAL A 157 13.84 8.66 -4.64
C VAL A 157 15.05 9.57 -4.80
N CYS A 158 15.22 10.54 -3.89
CA CYS A 158 16.33 11.48 -3.98
C CYS A 158 17.58 11.05 -3.21
N GLU A 159 17.54 9.90 -2.51
CA GLU A 159 18.64 9.30 -1.74
C GLU A 159 19.23 10.19 -0.62
N VAL A 160 18.65 11.37 -0.40
CA VAL A 160 19.03 12.26 0.70
C VAL A 160 18.75 11.58 2.03
N GLN A 161 19.65 11.81 2.99
CA GLN A 161 19.61 11.24 4.33
C GLN A 161 19.21 12.30 5.35
N LEU A 162 18.44 11.90 6.36
CA LEU A 162 17.99 12.71 7.48
C LEU A 162 18.11 11.87 8.76
N ILE A 163 18.81 12.36 9.78
CA ILE A 163 18.95 11.66 11.06
C ILE A 163 18.17 12.43 12.13
N LEU A 164 17.17 11.80 12.74
CA LEU A 164 16.40 12.41 13.83
C LEU A 164 17.12 12.16 15.16
N ARG A 165 17.52 13.22 15.86
CA ARG A 165 18.23 13.13 17.14
C ARG A 165 17.36 13.70 18.24
N PHE A 166 17.12 12.90 19.26
CA PHE A 166 16.40 13.31 20.45
C PHE A 166 17.34 13.34 21.65
N ASN A 167 17.00 14.16 22.63
CA ASN A 167 17.75 14.24 23.88
C ASN A 167 17.33 13.07 24.77
N SER A 168 18.32 12.43 25.40
CA SER A 168 18.06 11.37 26.37
C SER A 168 17.52 11.95 27.66
N VAL A 169 16.44 11.38 28.18
CA VAL A 169 15.87 11.75 29.48
C VAL A 169 16.81 11.30 30.62
N ASP A 170 17.58 10.24 30.40
CA ASP A 170 18.51 9.68 31.40
C ASP A 170 19.78 10.52 31.60
N GLU A 171 20.14 11.35 30.61
CA GLU A 171 21.34 12.21 30.66
C GLU A 171 21.14 13.47 31.53
N ALA A 172 19.91 13.77 31.95
CA ALA A 172 19.57 14.91 32.81
C ALA A 172 20.31 14.89 34.17
N SER A 173 20.75 13.71 34.62
CA SER A 173 21.30 13.51 35.97
C SER A 173 22.75 13.97 36.15
N TYR A 174 23.49 14.27 35.08
CA TYR A 174 24.95 14.53 35.14
C TYR A 174 25.40 15.88 34.56
N GLY A 175 24.46 16.72 34.11
CA GLY A 175 24.75 18.03 33.54
C GLY A 175 25.01 19.12 34.60
N LYS A 176 25.96 20.02 34.31
CA LYS A 176 26.22 21.24 35.11
C LYS A 176 25.08 22.28 34.99
N PHE A 177 24.15 22.05 34.08
CA PHE A 177 22.93 22.82 33.86
C PHE A 177 21.73 21.91 34.20
N LEU A 178 20.91 22.36 35.16
CA LEU A 178 19.68 21.70 35.57
C LEU A 178 18.62 21.93 34.49
N PHE A 179 18.65 21.16 33.40
CA PHE A 179 17.42 20.91 32.65
C PHE A 179 16.66 19.86 33.45
N ASP A 180 15.47 20.21 33.91
CA ASP A 180 14.62 19.18 34.49
C ASP A 180 14.07 18.26 33.39
N MET A 181 13.47 17.16 33.82
CA MET A 181 12.94 16.15 32.91
C MET A 181 11.86 16.74 31.98
N GLU A 182 11.12 17.73 32.48
CA GLU A 182 10.02 18.38 31.78
C GLU A 182 10.53 19.27 30.63
N ASP A 183 11.61 20.01 30.87
CA ASP A 183 12.31 20.78 29.83
C ASP A 183 12.80 19.90 28.68
N ILE A 184 13.35 18.72 28.99
CA ILE A 184 13.83 17.76 27.97
C ILE A 184 12.67 17.20 27.15
N VAL A 185 11.56 16.83 27.82
CA VAL A 185 10.36 16.34 27.13
C VAL A 185 9.81 17.43 26.21
N ARG A 186 9.69 18.67 26.70
CA ARG A 186 9.22 19.81 25.90
C ARG A 186 10.14 20.11 24.73
N LEU A 187 11.46 20.03 24.92
CA LEU A 187 12.43 20.19 23.83
C LEU A 187 12.26 19.09 22.78
N ASN A 188 12.10 17.84 23.20
CA ASN A 188 11.86 16.72 22.30
C ASN A 188 10.54 16.89 21.54
N ASP A 189 9.48 17.40 22.16
CA ASP A 189 8.22 17.69 21.47
C ASP A 189 8.36 18.82 20.43
N ASN A 190 9.12 19.87 20.73
CA ASN A 190 9.47 20.89 19.73
C ASN A 190 10.28 20.31 18.56
N LEU A 191 11.24 19.42 18.86
CA LEU A 191 12.02 18.71 17.82
C LEU A 191 11.12 17.86 16.94
N LYS A 192 10.14 17.13 17.51
CA LYS A 192 9.16 16.36 16.72
C LYS A 192 8.43 17.26 15.74
N VAL A 193 7.96 18.44 16.18
CA VAL A 193 7.27 19.41 15.31
C VAL A 193 8.18 19.89 14.17
N SER A 194 9.44 20.24 14.48
CA SER A 194 10.41 20.61 13.44
C SER A 194 10.67 19.47 12.45
N TYR A 195 10.82 18.24 12.93
CA TYR A 195 11.05 17.07 12.09
C TYR A 195 9.88 16.76 11.17
N LEU A 196 8.63 16.98 11.60
CA LEU A 196 7.48 16.82 10.71
C LEU A 196 7.57 17.74 9.47
N SER A 197 8.04 18.98 9.65
CA SER A 197 8.25 19.91 8.54
C SER A 197 9.40 19.47 7.63
N GLU A 198 10.52 19.05 8.22
CA GLU A 198 11.69 18.57 7.48
C GLU A 198 11.38 17.32 6.65
N ILE A 199 10.70 16.34 7.25
CA ILE A 199 10.28 15.10 6.59
C ILE A 199 9.35 15.39 5.42
N ARG A 200 8.43 16.34 5.55
CA ARG A 200 7.45 16.63 4.50
C ARG A 200 8.04 17.45 3.35
N HIS A 201 8.89 18.44 3.64
CA HIS A 201 9.32 19.41 2.63
C HIS A 201 10.79 19.81 2.70
N GLY A 202 11.36 19.91 3.89
CA GLY A 202 12.68 20.53 4.09
C GLY A 202 13.81 19.65 3.56
N ALA A 203 13.91 18.42 4.07
CA ALA A 203 15.10 17.59 3.96
C ALA A 203 15.29 16.90 2.60
N HIS A 204 14.28 16.85 1.73
CA HIS A 204 14.47 16.28 0.39
C HIS A 204 15.35 17.17 -0.51
N SER A 205 15.89 16.61 -1.60
CA SER A 205 16.51 17.42 -2.65
C SER A 205 15.47 18.32 -3.34
N GLN A 206 15.91 19.44 -3.94
CA GLN A 206 15.00 20.39 -4.58
C GLN A 206 14.14 19.77 -5.69
N SER A 207 14.68 18.80 -6.42
CA SER A 207 14.01 18.08 -7.52
C SER A 207 13.21 16.85 -7.06
N CYS A 208 13.17 16.56 -5.76
CA CYS A 208 12.47 15.38 -5.26
C CYS A 208 10.96 15.53 -5.40
N PRO A 209 10.26 14.59 -6.06
CA PRO A 209 8.82 14.70 -6.27
C PRO A 209 8.02 14.66 -4.95
N TRP A 210 8.54 14.00 -3.91
CA TRP A 210 7.93 13.95 -2.58
C TRP A 210 7.73 15.33 -1.95
N LYS A 211 8.52 16.36 -2.32
CA LYS A 211 8.30 17.74 -1.82
C LYS A 211 6.97 18.36 -2.24
N SER A 212 6.45 17.93 -3.38
CA SER A 212 5.29 18.55 -4.03
C SER A 212 4.01 17.72 -3.92
N LEU A 213 4.13 16.49 -3.41
CA LEU A 213 3.09 15.48 -3.51
C LEU A 213 2.65 15.03 -2.12
N SER A 214 1.35 15.05 -1.90
CA SER A 214 0.73 14.55 -0.67
C SER A 214 -0.11 13.31 -0.97
N CYS A 215 0.11 12.24 -0.20
CA CYS A 215 -0.69 11.02 -0.28
C CYS A 215 -1.47 10.83 1.03
N SER A 216 -2.79 11.00 0.99
CA SER A 216 -3.66 10.62 2.10
C SER A 216 -3.78 9.10 2.22
N LEU A 217 -3.85 8.56 3.44
CA LEU A 217 -4.12 7.14 3.66
C LEU A 217 -5.51 6.76 3.15
N GLN A 218 -6.51 7.57 3.54
CA GLN A 218 -7.89 7.39 3.14
C GLN A 218 -8.03 7.59 1.62
N GLY A 219 -8.59 6.58 0.95
CA GLY A 219 -8.89 6.61 -0.48
C GLY A 219 -7.73 6.32 -1.43
N ILE A 220 -6.50 6.20 -0.94
CA ILE A 220 -5.33 5.79 -1.74
C ILE A 220 -4.82 4.42 -1.30
N TYR A 221 -4.64 4.22 0.01
CA TYR A 221 -4.00 3.02 0.56
C TYR A 221 -4.98 2.06 1.22
N TYR A 222 -6.07 2.56 1.82
CA TYR A 222 -7.20 1.72 2.16
C TYR A 222 -8.04 1.52 0.91
N MET A 223 -7.94 0.32 0.34
CA MET A 223 -8.73 -0.08 -0.82
C MET A 223 -10.22 0.07 -0.50
N THR A 224 -10.99 0.52 -1.49
CA THR A 224 -12.44 0.35 -1.46
C THR A 224 -12.74 -1.15 -1.66
N PRO A 225 -13.49 -1.78 -0.75
CA PRO A 225 -13.77 -3.23 -0.81
C PRO A 225 -14.74 -3.62 -1.93
N TYR A 226 -15.19 -2.67 -2.75
CA TYR A 226 -16.27 -2.85 -3.73
C TYR A 226 -15.78 -3.01 -5.17
N VAL A 227 -14.47 -3.12 -5.39
CA VAL A 227 -13.91 -3.42 -6.73
C VAL A 227 -13.52 -4.89 -6.76
N SER A 228 -13.97 -5.66 -7.74
CA SER A 228 -13.62 -7.08 -7.88
C SER A 228 -12.11 -7.35 -7.93
N ALA A 229 -11.33 -6.40 -8.46
CA ALA A 229 -9.88 -6.42 -8.42
C ALA A 229 -9.30 -6.32 -6.97
N THR A 230 -10.01 -5.64 -6.07
CA THR A 230 -9.70 -5.60 -4.63
C THR A 230 -9.89 -6.98 -4.01
N ASN A 231 -10.99 -7.69 -4.29
CA ASN A 231 -11.25 -9.01 -3.73
C ASN A 231 -10.17 -10.02 -4.11
N ALA A 232 -9.78 -10.07 -5.39
CA ALA A 232 -8.67 -10.93 -5.85
C ALA A 232 -7.35 -10.65 -5.09
N THR A 233 -7.07 -9.37 -4.84
CA THR A 233 -5.88 -8.95 -4.09
C THR A 233 -5.96 -9.36 -2.63
N LEU A 234 -7.09 -9.10 -1.97
CA LEU A 234 -7.31 -9.46 -0.56
C LEU A 234 -7.23 -10.97 -0.33
N VAL A 235 -7.85 -11.76 -1.21
CA VAL A 235 -7.77 -13.23 -1.16
C VAL A 235 -6.32 -13.70 -1.34
N THR A 236 -5.59 -13.10 -2.30
CA THR A 236 -4.18 -13.46 -2.52
C THR A 236 -3.31 -13.13 -1.30
N GLU A 237 -3.46 -11.94 -0.72
CA GLU A 237 -2.71 -11.52 0.49
C GLU A 237 -3.03 -12.43 1.68
N TYR A 238 -4.31 -12.73 1.89
CA TYR A 238 -4.76 -13.68 2.90
C TYR A 238 -4.13 -15.05 2.74
N LEU A 239 -4.15 -15.62 1.53
CA LEU A 239 -3.61 -16.95 1.28
C LEU A 239 -2.09 -17.00 1.45
N LEU A 240 -1.37 -15.91 1.14
CA LEU A 240 0.06 -15.80 1.40
C LEU A 240 0.35 -15.74 2.91
N CYS A 241 -0.44 -14.99 3.68
CA CYS A 241 -0.35 -14.99 5.14
C CYS A 241 -0.66 -16.37 5.73
N LEU A 242 -1.73 -17.02 5.26
CA LEU A 242 -2.10 -18.38 5.67
C LEU A 242 -0.99 -19.39 5.36
N LYS A 243 -0.40 -19.31 4.16
CA LYS A 243 0.72 -20.17 3.77
C LYS A 243 1.90 -19.99 4.69
N ASN A 244 2.28 -18.74 4.97
CA ASN A 244 3.36 -18.44 5.88
C ASN A 244 3.12 -19.04 7.27
N LEU A 245 1.91 -18.91 7.84
CA LEU A 245 1.62 -19.49 9.15
C LEU A 245 1.63 -21.02 9.13
N ILE A 246 1.05 -21.66 8.11
CA ILE A 246 1.01 -23.12 7.98
C ILE A 246 2.43 -23.69 7.81
N ASP A 247 3.24 -23.08 6.94
CA ASP A 247 4.63 -23.51 6.72
C ASP A 247 5.47 -23.42 8.01
N ASN A 248 5.11 -22.51 8.92
CA ASN A 248 5.78 -22.28 10.19
C ASN A 248 5.00 -22.82 11.40
N LEU A 249 4.01 -23.68 11.18
CA LEU A 249 3.17 -24.22 12.25
C LEU A 249 3.98 -24.93 13.36
N PRO A 250 5.05 -25.70 13.09
CA PRO A 250 5.88 -26.29 14.15
C PRO A 250 6.45 -25.27 15.13
N ALA A 251 6.79 -24.06 14.65
CA ALA A 251 7.28 -22.98 15.51
C ALA A 251 6.15 -22.33 16.35
N LEU A 252 4.89 -22.55 15.97
CA LEU A 252 3.70 -22.00 16.60
C LEU A 252 2.95 -23.00 17.49
N GLU A 253 3.33 -24.29 17.53
CA GLU A 253 2.61 -25.34 18.26
C GLU A 253 2.40 -24.99 19.74
N ASN A 254 3.43 -24.47 20.40
CA ASN A 254 3.38 -24.08 21.81
C ASN A 254 2.74 -22.70 22.04
N MET A 255 2.28 -22.04 20.98
CA MET A 255 1.82 -20.66 20.99
C MET A 255 0.34 -20.49 20.70
N GLY A 256 -0.41 -21.60 20.56
CA GLY A 256 -1.83 -21.55 20.22
C GLY A 256 -2.63 -20.61 21.12
N ALA A 257 -2.32 -20.57 22.43
CA ALA A 257 -2.97 -19.66 23.37
C ALA A 257 -2.71 -18.18 23.04
N PHE A 258 -1.45 -17.78 22.80
CA PHE A 258 -1.10 -16.42 22.38
C PHE A 258 -1.79 -16.06 21.05
N CYS A 259 -1.71 -16.93 20.04
CA CYS A 259 -2.31 -16.67 18.74
C CYS A 259 -3.84 -16.52 18.82
N GLN A 260 -4.50 -17.26 19.71
CA GLN A 260 -5.94 -17.11 19.96
C GLN A 260 -6.30 -15.75 20.57
N THR A 261 -5.42 -15.13 21.38
CA THR A 261 -5.67 -13.78 21.90
C THR A 261 -5.66 -12.69 20.83
N LEU A 262 -5.07 -12.96 19.65
CA LEU A 262 -5.10 -12.04 18.51
C LEU A 262 -6.47 -12.05 17.82
N VAL A 263 -7.25 -13.12 17.96
CA VAL A 263 -8.53 -13.31 17.29
C VAL A 263 -9.62 -12.60 18.09
N PRO A 264 -10.43 -11.71 17.48
CA PRO A 264 -11.54 -11.08 18.16
C PRO A 264 -12.49 -12.10 18.79
N SER A 265 -12.85 -11.87 20.06
CA SER A 265 -13.79 -12.71 20.81
C SER A 265 -15.19 -12.62 20.17
N GLY A 266 -15.55 -13.64 19.40
CA GLY A 266 -16.87 -13.79 18.80
C GLY A 266 -16.96 -15.11 18.05
N THR A 267 -17.85 -16.00 18.47
CA THR A 267 -18.19 -17.20 17.70
C THR A 267 -19.13 -16.78 16.59
N SER A 268 -18.64 -16.75 15.34
CA SER A 268 -19.54 -16.62 14.21
C SER A 268 -20.07 -18.02 13.88
N GLU A 269 -21.37 -18.13 13.61
CA GLU A 269 -21.94 -19.36 13.04
C GLU A 269 -21.24 -19.77 11.74
N LEU A 270 -20.55 -18.82 11.08
CA LEU A 270 -19.78 -19.02 9.87
C LEU A 270 -18.39 -19.62 10.12
N ASP A 271 -18.00 -19.93 11.37
CA ASP A 271 -16.63 -20.38 11.68
C ASP A 271 -16.19 -21.62 10.93
N GLU A 272 -16.98 -22.68 11.02
CA GLU A 272 -16.68 -23.93 10.32
C GLU A 272 -16.71 -23.73 8.80
N HIS A 273 -17.65 -22.92 8.32
CA HIS A 273 -17.81 -22.63 6.90
C HIS A 273 -16.63 -21.82 6.34
N PHE A 274 -16.20 -20.78 7.05
CA PHE A 274 -15.03 -19.96 6.70
C PHE A 274 -13.76 -20.81 6.63
N VAL A 275 -13.51 -21.65 7.64
CA VAL A 275 -12.34 -22.55 7.66
C VAL A 275 -12.36 -23.50 6.48
N ARG A 276 -13.52 -24.11 6.19
CA ARG A 276 -13.68 -25.02 5.06
C ARG A 276 -13.43 -24.34 3.71
N VAL A 277 -14.01 -23.16 3.47
CA VAL A 277 -13.80 -22.41 2.22
C VAL A 277 -12.34 -21.97 2.10
N SER A 278 -11.73 -21.55 3.20
CA SER A 278 -10.31 -21.18 3.24
C SER A 278 -9.39 -22.37 2.91
N LYS A 279 -9.70 -23.57 3.40
CA LYS A 279 -8.99 -24.81 3.04
C LYS A 279 -9.09 -25.11 1.55
N MET A 280 -10.27 -24.98 0.97
CA MET A 280 -10.48 -25.18 -0.47
C MET A 280 -9.59 -24.24 -1.29
N TRP A 281 -9.66 -22.93 -0.99
CA TRP A 281 -8.77 -21.94 -1.61
C TRP A 281 -7.29 -22.29 -1.47
N PHE A 282 -6.86 -22.65 -0.26
CA PHE A 282 -5.47 -22.93 0.04
C PHE A 282 -4.94 -24.15 -0.73
N LEU A 283 -5.70 -25.24 -0.74
CA LEU A 283 -5.37 -26.46 -1.47
C LEU A 283 -5.36 -26.23 -2.99
N ASP A 284 -6.37 -25.52 -3.50
CA ASP A 284 -6.47 -25.19 -4.92
C ASP A 284 -5.34 -24.27 -5.38
N ARG A 285 -4.85 -23.39 -4.50
CA ARG A 285 -3.78 -22.44 -4.81
C ARG A 285 -2.38 -23.03 -4.75
N PHE A 286 -2.10 -23.87 -3.76
CA PHE A 286 -0.72 -24.30 -3.47
C PHE A 286 -0.48 -25.80 -3.63
N TYR A 287 -1.52 -26.62 -3.72
CA TYR A 287 -1.43 -28.08 -3.72
C TYR A 287 -2.31 -28.72 -4.80
N THR A 288 -2.37 -28.13 -6.00
CA THR A 288 -3.29 -28.52 -7.09
C THR A 288 -3.27 -30.02 -7.41
N ASP A 289 -2.09 -30.63 -7.40
CA ASP A 289 -1.89 -32.01 -7.87
C ASP A 289 -1.98 -33.04 -6.74
N THR A 290 -2.02 -32.57 -5.49
CA THR A 290 -1.95 -33.42 -4.29
C THR A 290 -3.03 -33.06 -3.27
N LYS A 291 -4.13 -32.43 -3.71
CA LYS A 291 -5.18 -31.86 -2.84
C LYS A 291 -5.70 -32.85 -1.81
N GLU A 292 -6.03 -34.08 -2.23
CA GLU A 292 -6.63 -35.09 -1.35
C GLU A 292 -5.67 -35.50 -0.21
N ASN A 293 -4.39 -35.68 -0.53
CA ASN A 293 -3.38 -36.06 0.46
C ASN A 293 -3.15 -34.93 1.47
N PHE A 294 -3.04 -33.68 1.00
CA PHE A 294 -2.81 -32.53 1.88
C PHE A 294 -4.06 -32.10 2.64
N ALA A 295 -5.26 -32.31 2.11
CA ALA A 295 -6.51 -32.02 2.81
C ALA A 295 -6.60 -32.76 4.14
N ALA A 296 -6.34 -34.07 4.12
CA ALA A 296 -6.34 -34.89 5.33
C ALA A 296 -5.29 -34.44 6.34
N VAL A 297 -4.10 -34.02 5.87
CA VAL A 297 -3.04 -33.48 6.73
C VAL A 297 -3.47 -32.15 7.35
N LEU A 298 -4.07 -31.24 6.59
CA LEU A 298 -4.58 -29.97 7.12
C LEU A 298 -5.70 -30.18 8.14
N ASP A 299 -6.58 -31.16 7.94
CA ASP A 299 -7.64 -31.47 8.90
C ASP A 299 -7.09 -31.97 10.24
N PHE A 300 -5.98 -32.72 10.21
CA PHE A 300 -5.37 -33.26 11.42
C PHE A 300 -4.43 -32.28 12.12
N VAL A 301 -3.60 -31.57 11.37
CA VAL A 301 -2.48 -30.79 11.91
C VAL A 301 -2.84 -29.32 12.10
N CYS A 302 -3.70 -28.75 11.26
CA CYS A 302 -3.87 -27.31 11.14
C CYS A 302 -5.03 -26.80 12.01
N PRO A 303 -4.77 -26.09 13.13
CA PRO A 303 -5.82 -25.67 14.04
C PRO A 303 -6.67 -24.52 13.47
N PRO A 304 -7.98 -24.44 13.76
CA PRO A 304 -8.87 -23.42 13.16
C PRO A 304 -8.45 -21.96 13.38
N TRP A 305 -7.77 -21.66 14.48
CA TRP A 305 -7.34 -20.30 14.80
C TRP A 305 -6.36 -19.73 13.77
N ILE A 306 -5.58 -20.57 13.07
CA ILE A 306 -4.57 -20.10 12.12
C ILE A 306 -5.20 -19.40 10.91
N TYR A 307 -6.38 -19.86 10.47
CA TYR A 307 -7.15 -19.25 9.40
C TYR A 307 -7.64 -17.86 9.80
N LYS A 308 -8.04 -17.69 11.07
CA LYS A 308 -8.51 -16.41 11.61
C LYS A 308 -7.35 -15.43 11.83
N VAL A 309 -6.22 -15.91 12.35
CA VAL A 309 -4.99 -15.11 12.50
C VAL A 309 -4.49 -14.64 11.13
N ALA A 310 -4.48 -15.51 10.12
CA ALA A 310 -4.15 -15.13 8.74
C ALA A 310 -5.12 -14.07 8.16
N ALA A 311 -6.42 -14.14 8.47
CA ALA A 311 -7.42 -13.18 8.02
C ALA A 311 -7.25 -11.78 8.64
N LEU A 312 -6.53 -11.69 9.75
CA LEU A 312 -6.09 -10.44 10.36
C LEU A 312 -4.76 -9.92 9.75
N GLY A 313 -4.23 -10.58 8.71
CA GLY A 313 -2.99 -10.16 8.04
C GLY A 313 -1.73 -10.44 8.87
N TRP A 314 -1.81 -11.30 9.89
CA TRP A 314 -0.67 -11.69 10.70
C TRP A 314 0.14 -12.79 10.00
N LYS A 315 1.46 -12.62 10.00
CA LYS A 315 2.44 -13.60 9.50
C LYS A 315 3.59 -13.78 10.49
N LEU A 316 4.19 -14.95 10.50
CA LEU A 316 5.43 -15.21 11.24
C LEU A 316 6.62 -14.70 10.42
N SER A 317 7.46 -13.93 11.07
CA SER A 317 8.70 -13.39 10.54
C SER A 317 9.86 -13.75 11.45
N LEU A 318 10.97 -14.17 10.86
CA LEU A 318 12.19 -14.48 11.57
C LEU A 318 13.13 -13.28 11.45
N GLN A 319 13.63 -12.78 12.57
CA GLN A 319 14.64 -11.72 12.59
C GLN A 319 15.90 -12.26 13.25
N SER A 320 16.96 -12.36 12.45
CA SER A 320 18.29 -12.66 12.93
C SER A 320 18.94 -11.39 13.47
N HIS A 321 19.37 -11.41 14.72
CA HIS A 321 20.18 -10.39 15.34
C HIS A 321 21.47 -11.02 15.87
N GLN A 322 22.59 -10.76 15.17
CA GLN A 322 23.88 -11.38 15.45
C GLN A 322 23.79 -12.92 15.37
N GLU A 323 23.90 -13.61 16.51
CA GLU A 323 23.80 -15.07 16.61
C GLU A 323 22.39 -15.54 17.03
N ASP A 324 21.51 -14.62 17.44
CA ASP A 324 20.17 -14.93 17.93
C ASP A 324 19.13 -14.80 16.82
N THR A 325 18.15 -15.71 16.81
CA THR A 325 16.98 -15.64 15.93
C THR A 325 15.74 -15.40 16.77
N VAL A 326 15.09 -14.26 16.55
CA VAL A 326 13.84 -13.90 17.24
C VAL A 326 12.66 -14.14 16.30
N LEU A 327 11.67 -14.87 16.78
CA LEU A 327 10.40 -15.03 16.11
C LEU A 327 9.49 -13.85 16.43
N LEU A 328 8.89 -13.27 15.38
CA LEU A 328 8.00 -12.13 15.49
C LEU A 328 6.74 -12.38 14.68
N MET A 329 5.59 -12.15 15.31
CA MET A 329 4.34 -12.00 14.58
C MET A 329 4.27 -10.58 14.02
N THR A 330 4.22 -10.46 12.70
CA THR A 330 4.19 -9.18 11.99
C THR A 330 2.90 -9.05 11.18
N CYS A 331 2.23 -7.89 11.26
CA CYS A 331 1.09 -7.59 10.38
C CYS A 331 1.59 -7.10 9.02
N ASP A 332 1.07 -7.67 7.92
CA ASP A 332 1.45 -7.28 6.55
C ASP A 332 1.01 -5.87 6.15
N CYS A 333 -0.05 -5.34 6.78
CA CYS A 333 -0.64 -4.05 6.46
C CYS A 333 -0.05 -2.89 7.26
N CYS A 334 0.28 -3.12 8.53
CA CYS A 334 0.74 -2.05 9.42
C CYS A 334 2.15 -2.24 9.99
N ASN A 335 2.82 -3.36 9.67
CA ASN A 335 4.14 -3.70 10.22
C ASN A 335 4.17 -3.66 11.77
N GLN A 336 3.01 -3.83 12.43
CA GLN A 336 2.98 -4.08 13.88
C GLN A 336 3.72 -5.39 14.13
N ARG A 337 4.61 -5.40 15.11
CA ARG A 337 5.41 -6.57 15.48
C ARG A 337 5.13 -6.95 16.91
N LEU A 338 4.90 -8.23 17.14
CA LEU A 338 4.67 -8.80 18.46
C LEU A 338 5.73 -9.87 18.71
N PHE A 339 6.39 -9.76 19.85
CA PHE A 339 7.33 -10.78 20.30
C PHE A 339 6.58 -12.04 20.67
N VAL A 340 7.05 -13.15 20.11
CA VAL A 340 6.46 -14.47 20.26
C VAL A 340 6.69 -15.04 21.68
N GLU A 341 7.76 -14.63 22.35
CA GLU A 341 8.21 -15.20 23.63
C GLU A 341 7.82 -14.39 24.88
N GLN A 342 7.20 -13.22 24.73
CA GLN A 342 6.84 -12.41 25.91
C GLN A 342 5.65 -13.02 26.64
N HIS A 343 5.91 -13.56 27.84
CA HIS A 343 4.89 -13.92 28.82
C HIS A 343 3.90 -12.76 29.02
N MET A 344 2.62 -13.10 28.99
CA MET A 344 1.50 -12.18 28.95
C MET A 344 1.53 -11.21 30.14
N ALA A 345 1.84 -9.95 29.88
CA ALA A 345 1.39 -8.88 30.77
C ALA A 345 -0.14 -8.78 30.59
N GLU A 346 -0.89 -9.15 31.61
CA GLU A 346 -2.35 -9.02 31.63
C GLU A 346 -2.75 -7.59 31.23
N GLY A 347 -3.63 -7.47 30.24
CA GLY A 347 -4.23 -6.19 29.83
C GLY A 347 -3.67 -5.56 28.54
N VAL A 348 -2.62 -6.12 27.91
CA VAL A 348 -2.17 -5.63 26.59
C VAL A 348 -3.03 -6.27 25.49
N VAL A 349 -4.01 -5.52 24.97
CA VAL A 349 -4.72 -5.92 23.75
C VAL A 349 -3.73 -5.84 22.60
N HIS A 350 -3.26 -7.01 22.13
CA HIS A 350 -2.41 -7.15 20.94
C HIS A 350 -3.18 -6.75 19.68
N SER A 351 -3.31 -5.44 19.51
CA SER A 351 -4.04 -4.83 18.40
C SER A 351 -3.07 -4.36 17.33
N HIS A 352 -3.57 -4.30 16.11
CA HIS A 352 -2.87 -3.62 15.05
C HIS A 352 -2.73 -2.13 15.36
N LYS A 353 -1.79 -1.46 14.67
CA LYS A 353 -1.68 0.00 14.76
C LYS A 353 -3.02 0.66 14.38
N PRO A 354 -3.38 1.84 14.94
CA PRO A 354 -4.70 2.47 14.71
C PRO A 354 -5.03 2.74 13.24
N TRP A 355 -4.01 2.87 12.41
CA TRP A 355 -4.10 3.07 10.96
C TRP A 355 -4.00 1.74 10.17
N CYS A 356 -4.11 0.60 10.82
CA CYS A 356 -4.18 -0.65 10.07
C CYS A 356 -5.55 -0.79 9.40
N MET A 357 -5.60 -1.33 8.18
CA MET A 357 -6.87 -1.63 7.54
C MET A 357 -7.71 -2.64 8.34
N HIS A 358 -7.07 -3.56 9.07
CA HIS A 358 -7.76 -4.49 9.97
C HIS A 358 -8.42 -3.82 11.18
N MET A 359 -8.03 -2.59 11.53
CA MET A 359 -8.71 -1.76 12.55
C MET A 359 -9.79 -0.86 11.96
N SER A 360 -9.91 -0.80 10.63
CA SER A 360 -10.86 0.08 9.97
C SER A 360 -12.27 -0.52 9.97
N TYR A 361 -13.27 0.35 9.89
CA TYR A 361 -14.67 -0.05 9.73
C TYR A 361 -15.10 0.09 8.26
N MET A 362 -15.87 -0.90 7.80
CA MET A 362 -16.56 -0.90 6.52
C MET A 362 -18.05 -0.66 6.77
N GLY A 363 -18.45 0.61 6.80
CA GLY A 363 -19.81 1.00 7.20
C GLY A 363 -20.00 0.77 8.71
N GLN A 364 -20.87 -0.17 9.08
CA GLN A 364 -21.17 -0.50 10.48
C GLN A 364 -20.42 -1.74 10.99
N MET A 365 -19.67 -2.43 10.13
CA MET A 365 -18.91 -3.64 10.49
C MET A 365 -17.41 -3.39 10.48
N SER A 366 -16.67 -4.16 11.28
CA SER A 366 -15.21 -4.14 11.20
C SER A 366 -14.73 -4.71 9.85
N PHE A 367 -13.56 -4.27 9.37
CA PHE A 367 -12.96 -4.84 8.17
C PHE A 367 -12.74 -6.35 8.31
N TYR A 368 -12.30 -6.81 9.48
CA TYR A 368 -12.14 -8.23 9.75
C TYR A 368 -13.46 -9.00 9.53
N GLU A 369 -14.57 -8.54 10.13
CA GLU A 369 -15.87 -9.18 9.95
C GLU A 369 -16.35 -9.14 8.49
N TYR A 370 -16.14 -8.03 7.79
CA TYR A 370 -16.41 -7.91 6.37
C TYR A 370 -15.62 -8.97 5.57
N PHE A 371 -14.31 -9.02 5.75
CA PHE A 371 -13.42 -9.94 5.03
C PHE A 371 -13.71 -11.40 5.37
N TYR A 372 -14.03 -11.67 6.62
CA TYR A 372 -14.45 -12.98 7.11
C TYR A 372 -15.68 -13.49 6.37
N ARG A 373 -16.71 -12.66 6.26
CA ARG A 373 -17.94 -12.97 5.50
C ARG A 373 -17.66 -13.06 4.01
N LEU A 374 -16.80 -12.20 3.47
CA LEU A 374 -16.39 -12.25 2.08
C LEU A 374 -15.84 -13.64 1.74
N ILE A 375 -14.81 -14.11 2.43
CA ILE A 375 -14.22 -15.44 2.17
C ILE A 375 -15.26 -16.54 2.30
N ALA A 376 -16.09 -16.51 3.34
CA ALA A 376 -17.16 -17.48 3.54
C ALA A 376 -18.15 -17.54 2.36
N LEU A 377 -18.51 -16.40 1.76
CA LEU A 377 -19.47 -16.32 0.66
C LEU A 377 -18.87 -16.62 -0.72
N LEU A 378 -17.54 -16.57 -0.86
CA LEU A 378 -16.83 -16.71 -2.14
C LEU A 378 -16.51 -18.17 -2.53
N GLU A 379 -17.14 -19.16 -1.90
CA GLU A 379 -16.93 -20.59 -2.23
C GLU A 379 -17.14 -20.89 -3.72
N LYS A 380 -18.18 -20.29 -4.33
CA LYS A 380 -18.47 -20.52 -5.75
C LYS A 380 -17.47 -19.82 -6.69
N SER A 381 -16.79 -18.79 -6.20
CA SER A 381 -15.85 -17.97 -6.98
C SER A 381 -14.42 -18.53 -6.99
N ILE A 382 -14.21 -19.76 -6.50
CA ILE A 382 -12.91 -20.44 -6.51
C ILE A 382 -12.63 -21.01 -7.90
N GLY A 383 -11.53 -20.56 -8.51
CA GLY A 383 -11.02 -21.10 -9.77
C GLY A 383 -10.25 -22.40 -9.59
N PRO A 384 -10.01 -23.16 -10.69
CA PRO A 384 -9.34 -24.45 -10.66
C PRO A 384 -7.93 -24.42 -10.03
N HIS A 385 -7.27 -23.27 -10.05
CA HIS A 385 -5.93 -23.03 -9.49
C HIS A 385 -5.97 -22.10 -8.27
N GLY A 386 -7.11 -22.06 -7.57
CA GLY A 386 -7.32 -21.20 -6.42
C GLY A 386 -7.13 -19.73 -6.78
N GLU A 387 -7.53 -19.33 -7.99
CA GLU A 387 -7.66 -17.96 -8.44
C GLU A 387 -9.08 -17.44 -8.24
N TYR A 388 -9.22 -16.12 -8.16
CA TYR A 388 -10.52 -15.48 -7.99
C TYR A 388 -11.24 -15.31 -9.32
N LEU A 389 -12.41 -15.95 -9.44
CA LEU A 389 -13.26 -15.85 -10.63
C LEU A 389 -14.19 -14.63 -10.54
N VAL A 390 -13.72 -13.51 -11.11
CA VAL A 390 -14.45 -12.23 -11.16
C VAL A 390 -15.81 -12.35 -11.85
N ASP A 391 -15.89 -13.17 -12.90
CA ASP A 391 -17.07 -13.22 -13.77
C ASP A 391 -18.30 -13.87 -13.10
N GLN A 392 -18.11 -14.63 -12.02
CA GLN A 392 -19.21 -15.24 -11.28
C GLN A 392 -19.89 -14.27 -10.30
N GLU A 393 -19.21 -13.22 -9.82
CA GLU A 393 -19.83 -12.22 -8.94
C GLU A 393 -20.85 -11.33 -9.65
N LEU A 394 -20.63 -11.04 -10.94
CA LEU A 394 -21.56 -10.26 -11.77
C LEU A 394 -22.87 -11.02 -12.08
N SER A 395 -23.00 -12.25 -11.59
CA SER A 395 -24.20 -13.08 -11.65
C SER A 395 -24.94 -13.22 -10.32
N PHE A 396 -24.57 -12.46 -9.28
CA PHE A 396 -25.41 -12.32 -8.09
C PHE A 396 -26.69 -11.55 -8.48
N ASP A 397 -27.65 -12.32 -8.98
CA ASP A 397 -29.03 -11.91 -9.21
C ASP A 397 -29.62 -11.46 -7.86
N MET A 398 -29.73 -10.15 -7.71
CA MET A 398 -30.72 -9.56 -6.83
C MET A 398 -32.10 -9.89 -7.41
N ASP A 399 -32.82 -10.76 -6.72
CA ASP A 399 -34.20 -11.23 -6.92
C ASP A 399 -34.46 -12.32 -7.99
N PRO A 400 -34.84 -13.55 -7.58
CA PRO A 400 -35.27 -14.62 -8.48
C PRO A 400 -36.66 -14.36 -9.11
N LEU A 401 -37.33 -13.24 -8.78
CA LEU A 401 -38.70 -12.94 -9.21
C LEU A 401 -38.81 -12.16 -10.54
N THR A 402 -37.71 -11.76 -11.17
CA THR A 402 -37.76 -10.93 -12.39
C THR A 402 -37.00 -11.49 -13.58
N ASN A 403 -37.06 -12.81 -13.79
CA ASN A 403 -36.46 -13.42 -14.98
C ASN A 403 -37.39 -13.38 -16.19
N ASN A 404 -37.22 -12.38 -17.08
CA ASN A 404 -37.55 -12.49 -18.52
C ASN A 404 -37.12 -11.25 -19.33
N ARG A 405 -35.82 -10.92 -19.35
CA ARG A 405 -35.27 -10.04 -20.41
C ARG A 405 -33.99 -10.63 -21.00
N LYS A 406 -34.10 -11.05 -22.26
CA LYS A 406 -32.99 -11.50 -23.11
C LYS A 406 -31.83 -10.51 -23.02
N ARG A 407 -30.72 -10.97 -22.44
CA ARG A 407 -29.45 -10.26 -22.24
C ARG A 407 -28.86 -9.90 -23.61
N ARG A 408 -28.84 -8.60 -23.96
CA ARG A 408 -27.96 -8.08 -25.02
C ARG A 408 -26.56 -8.01 -24.45
N GLU A 409 -25.59 -8.49 -25.22
CA GLU A 409 -24.14 -8.52 -24.94
C GLU A 409 -23.69 -7.31 -24.12
N SER A 410 -23.48 -7.54 -22.83
CA SER A 410 -22.93 -6.54 -21.92
C SER A 410 -21.44 -6.41 -22.20
N PHE A 411 -21.01 -5.17 -22.39
CA PHE A 411 -19.63 -4.75 -22.52
C PHE A 411 -18.74 -5.44 -21.47
N ASP A 412 -17.77 -6.21 -21.92
CA ASP A 412 -16.84 -6.94 -21.07
C ASP A 412 -15.93 -5.92 -20.34
N ILE A 413 -16.07 -5.84 -19.03
CA ILE A 413 -15.27 -4.96 -18.16
C ILE A 413 -13.79 -5.39 -18.21
N ASN A 414 -13.52 -6.67 -18.44
CA ASN A 414 -12.17 -7.16 -18.68
C ASN A 414 -11.63 -6.64 -20.00
N ASP A 415 -12.42 -6.57 -21.09
CA ASP A 415 -11.98 -5.93 -22.35
C ASP A 415 -11.70 -4.42 -22.17
N GLY A 416 -12.40 -3.76 -21.25
CA GLY A 416 -12.13 -2.37 -20.85
C GLY A 416 -10.81 -2.19 -20.06
N LEU A 417 -10.55 -3.07 -19.09
CA LEU A 417 -9.32 -3.07 -18.29
C LEU A 417 -8.11 -3.55 -19.08
N ASP A 418 -8.31 -4.49 -19.99
CA ASP A 418 -7.26 -5.04 -20.86
C ASP A 418 -6.88 -4.02 -21.95
N ARG A 419 -7.84 -3.22 -22.45
CA ARG A 419 -7.55 -2.01 -23.25
C ARG A 419 -6.81 -0.94 -22.44
N LEU A 420 -7.17 -0.70 -21.17
CA LEU A 420 -6.45 0.24 -20.30
C LEU A 420 -5.01 -0.24 -20.01
N THR A 421 -4.81 -1.54 -19.87
CA THR A 421 -3.50 -2.15 -19.62
C THR A 421 -2.65 -2.18 -20.90
N LYS A 422 -3.25 -2.42 -22.07
CA LYS A 422 -2.60 -2.28 -23.39
C LYS A 422 -2.24 -0.83 -23.71
N LEU A 423 -3.08 0.14 -23.35
CA LEU A 423 -2.75 1.57 -23.41
C LEU A 423 -1.60 1.90 -22.44
N ARG A 424 -1.58 1.35 -21.22
CA ARG A 424 -0.42 1.45 -20.31
C ARG A 424 0.85 0.76 -20.81
N LYS A 425 0.80 -0.17 -21.77
CA LYS A 425 2.01 -0.75 -22.37
C LYS A 425 2.50 0.05 -23.59
N MET A 426 1.58 0.56 -24.41
CA MET A 426 1.96 1.36 -25.60
C MET A 426 2.53 2.75 -25.27
N TYR A 427 2.16 3.35 -24.14
CA TYR A 427 2.64 4.69 -23.75
C TYR A 427 3.83 4.69 -22.77
N PHE A 428 4.44 3.53 -22.53
CA PHE A 428 5.54 3.36 -21.57
C PHE A 428 6.76 2.62 -22.16
N VAL A 429 6.78 2.39 -23.48
CA VAL A 429 8.00 2.11 -24.24
C VAL A 429 8.45 3.43 -24.88
N SER A 430 9.27 4.18 -24.15
CA SER A 430 10.12 5.27 -24.66
C SER A 430 11.11 5.67 -23.59
#